data_AF-A0A3D3IAN0-F1
#
_entry.id   AF-A0A3D3IAN0-F1
#
_cell.length_a   1.000
_cell.length_b   1.000
_cell.length_c   1.000
_cell.angle_alpha   90.00
_cell.angle_beta   90.00
_cell.angle_gamma   90.00
#
_symmetry.space_group_name_H-M   'P 1'
#
loop_
_entity.id
_entity.type
_entity.pdbx_description
1 polymer ?
#
loop_
_entity_poly.entity_id
_entity_poly.type
_entity_poly.pdbx_seq_one_letter_code
_entity_poly.pdbx_strand_id
1 'polypeptide(L)'
;MDRQGPRGSGERADISLYRIRGQNIGWENLLFEYKTGLGPERSIFFQDHPMVQAMKNSHVVKEAKRVFENGGGKALDYEDVDFEWWDVPGAGYNMTEQFIGSARVSITPTKDGRIKYQIDNTTDRNSGSLDKGTQSIPRDPNYLTPNGTIYQRLIWWEKN
;
A
#
# COMPACT_ATOMS: atom_id res chain seq x y z
N MET A 1 13.62 12.11 28.35
CA MET A 1 12.70 10.97 28.50
C MET A 1 11.68 11.10 27.40
N ASP A 2 11.98 10.45 26.28
CA ASP A 2 11.26 10.61 25.02
C ASP A 2 9.88 9.98 25.09
N ARG A 3 8.85 10.80 24.88
CA ARG A 3 7.51 10.33 24.53
C ARG A 3 7.55 9.95 23.05
N GLN A 4 8.03 8.76 22.74
CA GLN A 4 7.67 8.10 21.50
C GLN A 4 6.19 7.72 21.62
N GLY A 5 5.31 8.53 21.01
CA GLY A 5 3.95 8.10 20.72
C GLY A 5 3.99 6.81 19.88
N PRO A 6 2.95 5.96 19.95
CA PRO A 6 2.94 4.68 19.26
C PRO A 6 3.03 4.91 17.76
N ARG A 7 4.19 4.63 17.16
CA ARG A 7 4.34 4.52 15.71
C ARG A 7 3.44 3.35 15.26
N GLY A 8 2.44 3.66 14.44
CA GLY A 8 1.24 2.86 14.20
C GLY A 8 1.49 1.38 13.86
N SER A 9 0.82 0.52 14.60
CA SER A 9 0.78 -0.94 14.48
C SER A 9 -0.14 -1.44 13.34
N GLY A 10 -0.60 -0.57 12.43
CA GLY A 10 -1.59 -0.89 11.39
C GLY A 10 -1.02 -1.53 10.12
N GLU A 11 0.03 -0.91 9.55
CA GLU A 11 0.65 -1.27 8.25
C GLU A 11 1.65 -2.42 8.35
N ARG A 12 2.25 -2.62 9.53
CA ARG A 12 3.23 -3.68 9.82
C ARG A 12 2.57 -4.95 10.36
N ALA A 13 1.24 -5.04 10.22
CA ALA A 13 0.48 -6.18 10.67
C ALA A 13 0.96 -7.47 9.98
N ASP A 14 0.91 -8.57 10.73
CA ASP A 14 1.18 -9.91 10.20
C ASP A 14 0.21 -10.21 9.04
N ILE A 15 0.68 -10.97 8.04
CA ILE A 15 -0.12 -11.32 6.86
C ILE A 15 -1.42 -12.06 7.22
N SER A 16 -1.45 -12.80 8.33
CA SER A 16 -2.64 -13.48 8.85
C SER A 16 -3.78 -12.53 9.23
N LEU A 17 -3.49 -11.25 9.48
CA LEU A 17 -4.49 -10.22 9.77
C LEU A 17 -5.11 -9.63 8.49
N TYR A 18 -4.58 -9.95 7.31
CA TYR A 18 -5.08 -9.45 6.05
C TYR A 18 -6.07 -10.43 5.42
N ARG A 19 -7.18 -9.88 4.91
CA ARG A 19 -8.10 -10.64 4.06
C ARG A 19 -7.56 -10.67 2.63
N ILE A 20 -7.29 -11.87 2.12
CA ILE A 20 -6.96 -12.08 0.71
C ILE A 20 -8.16 -11.66 -0.14
N ARG A 21 -7.91 -10.82 -1.15
CA ARG A 21 -8.96 -10.26 -2.00
C ARG A 21 -9.02 -10.99 -3.35
N GLY A 22 -10.25 -11.19 -3.83
CA GLY A 22 -10.49 -11.81 -5.13
C GLY A 22 -10.24 -10.86 -6.28
N GLN A 23 -10.02 -11.43 -7.47
CA GLN A 23 -9.67 -10.73 -8.72
C GLN A 23 -10.67 -9.64 -9.17
N ASN A 24 -11.88 -9.65 -8.62
CA ASN A 24 -12.96 -8.72 -8.92
C ASN A 24 -12.99 -7.49 -8.00
N ILE A 25 -12.00 -7.33 -7.11
CA ILE A 25 -11.94 -6.21 -6.16
C ILE A 25 -10.93 -5.17 -6.66
N GLY A 26 -11.41 -4.08 -7.26
CA GLY A 26 -10.59 -2.94 -7.68
C GLY A 26 -10.58 -1.77 -6.70
N TRP A 27 -9.91 -0.69 -7.09
CA TRP A 27 -9.86 0.57 -6.34
C TRP A 27 -11.26 1.15 -6.10
N GLU A 28 -12.19 0.99 -7.05
CA GLU A 28 -13.58 1.41 -6.92
C GLU A 28 -14.34 0.67 -5.80
N ASN A 29 -14.08 -0.64 -5.66
CA ASN A 29 -14.64 -1.43 -4.57
C ASN A 29 -14.07 -0.96 -3.23
N LEU A 30 -12.76 -0.73 -3.15
CA LEU A 30 -12.12 -0.20 -1.94
C LEU A 30 -12.63 1.20 -1.59
N LEU A 31 -12.89 2.03 -2.60
CA LEU A 31 -13.47 3.37 -2.43
C LEU A 31 -14.89 3.30 -1.84
N PHE A 32 -15.70 2.36 -2.32
CA PHE A 32 -17.04 2.09 -1.81
C PHE A 32 -16.98 1.53 -0.38
N GLU A 33 -16.11 0.56 -0.13
CA GLU A 33 -15.87 -0.05 1.18
C GLU A 33 -15.47 1.02 2.20
N TYR A 34 -14.52 1.89 1.86
CA TYR A 34 -14.17 3.05 2.69
C TYR A 34 -15.40 3.92 3.01
N LYS A 35 -16.14 4.37 1.98
CA LYS A 35 -17.27 5.29 2.17
C LYS A 35 -18.39 4.71 3.04
N THR A 36 -18.60 3.39 2.97
CA THR A 36 -19.71 2.71 3.64
C THR A 36 -19.30 2.05 4.96
N GLY A 37 -18.01 1.83 5.18
CA GLY A 37 -17.53 0.99 6.27
C GLY A 37 -17.71 -0.50 6.01
N LEU A 38 -18.16 -0.90 4.82
CA LEU A 38 -18.26 -2.30 4.42
C LEU A 38 -16.88 -2.86 4.09
N GLY A 39 -16.71 -4.17 4.25
CA GLY A 39 -15.47 -4.86 3.90
C GLY A 39 -14.43 -4.88 5.02
N PRO A 40 -13.30 -5.59 4.80
CA PRO A 40 -12.27 -5.76 5.80
C PRO A 40 -11.50 -4.46 6.06
N GLU A 41 -10.87 -4.37 7.24
CA GLU A 41 -9.89 -3.30 7.54
C GLU A 41 -8.58 -3.51 6.78
N ARG A 42 -8.13 -4.77 6.62
CA ARG A 42 -6.85 -5.11 6.00
C ARG A 42 -7.09 -5.99 4.78
N SER A 43 -6.61 -5.55 3.62
CA SER A 43 -6.75 -6.22 2.33
C SER A 43 -5.39 -6.55 1.75
N ILE A 44 -5.17 -7.81 1.33
CA ILE A 44 -3.96 -8.22 0.63
C ILE A 44 -4.24 -8.72 -0.78
N PHE A 45 -3.36 -8.34 -1.70
CA PHE A 45 -3.42 -8.64 -3.13
C PHE A 45 -2.10 -9.27 -3.59
N PHE A 46 -2.17 -10.30 -4.44
CA PHE A 46 -1.01 -11.05 -4.91
C PHE A 46 -0.78 -10.93 -6.42
N GLN A 47 0.43 -11.26 -6.86
CA GLN A 47 0.96 -11.36 -8.24
C GLN A 47 0.00 -11.02 -9.40
N ASP A 48 -1.05 -11.80 -9.60
CA ASP A 48 -1.92 -11.74 -10.78
C ASP A 48 -3.12 -10.80 -10.62
N HIS A 49 -3.23 -10.13 -9.48
CA HIS A 49 -4.35 -9.26 -9.15
C HIS A 49 -4.29 -7.91 -9.92
N PRO A 50 -5.41 -7.38 -10.47
CA PRO A 50 -5.43 -6.11 -11.22
C PRO A 50 -4.77 -4.94 -10.48
N MET A 51 -5.03 -4.81 -9.17
CA MET A 51 -4.37 -3.80 -8.32
C MET A 51 -2.84 -3.94 -8.32
N VAL A 52 -2.32 -5.17 -8.30
CA VAL A 52 -0.87 -5.44 -8.35
C VAL A 52 -0.31 -5.08 -9.71
N GLN A 53 -1.00 -5.46 -10.79
CA GLN A 53 -0.58 -5.14 -12.15
C GLN A 53 -0.56 -3.62 -12.40
N ALA A 54 -1.54 -2.89 -11.86
CA ALA A 54 -1.56 -1.44 -11.90
C ALA A 54 -0.37 -0.83 -11.13
N MET A 55 -0.01 -1.38 -9.97
CA MET A 55 1.08 -0.84 -9.15
C MET A 55 2.49 -1.12 -9.68
N LYS A 56 2.71 -2.19 -10.46
CA LYS A 56 4.06 -2.52 -10.97
C LYS A 56 4.76 -1.39 -11.73
N ASN A 57 3.99 -0.54 -12.41
CA ASN A 57 4.50 0.57 -13.22
C ASN A 57 4.23 1.95 -12.59
N SER A 58 3.83 1.97 -11.32
CA SER A 58 3.49 3.17 -10.58
C SER A 58 4.74 4.00 -10.25
N HIS A 59 4.56 5.27 -9.96
CA HIS A 59 5.63 6.15 -9.50
C HIS A 59 6.32 5.58 -8.26
N VAL A 60 5.56 5.19 -7.23
CA VAL A 60 6.14 4.70 -5.96
C VAL A 60 7.02 3.46 -6.16
N VAL A 61 6.63 2.56 -7.07
CA VAL A 61 7.43 1.37 -7.41
C VAL A 61 8.67 1.73 -8.22
N LYS A 62 8.56 2.64 -9.20
CA LYS A 62 9.70 3.07 -10.02
C LYS A 62 10.77 3.74 -9.17
N GLU A 63 10.37 4.60 -8.23
CA GLU A 63 11.31 5.28 -7.36
C GLU A 63 12.00 4.32 -6.39
N ALA A 64 11.24 3.41 -5.76
CA ALA A 64 11.82 2.37 -4.92
C ALA A 64 12.77 1.45 -5.70
N LYS A 65 12.43 1.09 -6.94
CA LYS A 65 13.32 0.32 -7.84
C LYS A 65 14.63 1.08 -8.09
N ARG A 66 14.57 2.38 -8.38
CA ARG A 66 15.75 3.24 -8.56
C ARG A 66 16.65 3.22 -7.33
N VAL A 67 16.08 3.33 -6.13
CA VAL A 67 16.82 3.25 -4.86
C VAL A 67 17.46 1.88 -4.68
N PHE A 68 16.72 0.80 -4.91
CA PHE A 68 17.21 -0.58 -4.83
C PHE A 68 18.38 -0.84 -5.79
N GLU A 69 18.27 -0.41 -7.05
CA GLU A 69 19.31 -0.54 -8.07
C GLU A 69 20.56 0.27 -7.71
N ASN A 70 20.39 1.52 -7.29
CA ASN A 70 21.50 2.36 -6.81
C ASN A 70 22.18 1.79 -5.55
N GLY A 71 21.43 1.07 -4.72
CA GLY A 71 21.92 0.31 -3.57
C GLY A 71 22.68 -0.98 -3.93
N GLY A 72 22.86 -1.27 -5.22
CA GLY A 72 23.54 -2.47 -5.72
C GLY A 72 22.69 -3.74 -5.61
N GLY A 73 21.36 -3.61 -5.64
CA GLY A 73 20.43 -4.75 -5.56
C GLY A 73 20.37 -5.40 -4.17
N LYS A 74 20.83 -4.71 -3.13
CA LYS A 74 20.65 -5.14 -1.73
C LYS A 74 19.21 -4.93 -1.31
N ALA A 75 18.72 -5.78 -0.40
CA ALA A 75 17.36 -5.68 0.09
C ALA A 75 17.04 -4.26 0.57
N LEU A 76 15.96 -3.70 0.02
CA LEU A 76 15.37 -2.44 0.44
C LEU A 76 14.25 -2.77 1.42
N ASP A 77 14.40 -2.33 2.66
CA ASP A 77 13.43 -2.57 3.72
C ASP A 77 12.68 -1.26 4.01
N TYR A 78 11.38 -1.26 3.72
CA TYR A 78 10.47 -0.20 4.11
C TYR A 78 10.89 1.24 3.69
N GLU A 79 11.19 1.42 2.41
CA GLU A 79 11.39 2.75 1.84
C GLU A 79 10.04 3.48 1.77
N ASP A 80 9.94 4.62 2.45
CA ASP A 80 8.78 5.49 2.37
C ASP A 80 8.87 6.32 1.08
N VAL A 81 7.91 6.13 0.17
CA VAL A 81 7.82 6.88 -1.08
C VAL A 81 6.54 7.68 -1.08
N ASP A 82 6.70 8.99 -1.12
CA ASP A 82 5.59 9.91 -1.18
C ASP A 82 4.98 9.96 -2.57
N PHE A 83 3.65 10.01 -2.60
CA PHE A 83 2.90 10.28 -3.83
C PHE A 83 2.40 11.71 -3.78
N GLU A 84 2.90 12.57 -4.66
CA GLU A 84 2.51 13.98 -4.71
C GLU A 84 1.55 14.21 -5.87
N TRP A 85 0.54 15.07 -5.67
CA TRP A 85 -0.52 15.27 -6.67
C TRP A 85 -0.02 15.93 -7.98
N TRP A 86 1.20 16.46 -8.00
CA TRP A 86 1.87 16.93 -9.22
C TRP A 86 2.60 15.82 -9.99
N ASP A 87 2.64 14.58 -9.48
CA ASP A 87 3.12 13.40 -10.20
C ASP A 87 2.06 12.85 -11.19
N VAL A 88 0.82 13.36 -11.08
CA VAL A 88 -0.35 13.00 -11.89
C VAL A 88 -0.20 13.26 -13.41
N PRO A 89 0.49 14.33 -13.90
CA PRO A 89 0.68 14.54 -15.34
C PRO A 89 1.60 13.50 -15.99
N GLY A 90 2.46 12.81 -15.22
CA GLY A 90 3.35 11.74 -15.70
C GLY A 90 2.85 10.32 -15.43
N ALA A 91 1.90 10.15 -14.50
CA ALA A 91 1.44 8.84 -14.03
C ALA A 91 0.38 8.16 -14.91
N GLY A 92 -0.19 8.86 -15.90
CA GLY A 92 -1.15 8.28 -16.84
C GLY A 92 -2.26 7.46 -16.15
N TYR A 93 -3.26 8.13 -15.58
CA TYR A 93 -4.51 7.50 -15.09
C TYR A 93 -4.36 6.25 -14.20
N ASN A 94 -3.28 6.08 -13.43
CA ASN A 94 -3.21 4.99 -12.45
C ASN A 94 -4.10 5.30 -11.22
N MET A 95 -5.40 5.02 -11.35
CA MET A 95 -6.38 5.23 -10.27
C MET A 95 -6.09 4.36 -9.03
N THR A 96 -5.39 3.24 -9.22
CA THR A 96 -4.96 2.40 -8.10
C THR A 96 -3.88 3.08 -7.28
N GLU A 97 -2.87 3.67 -7.92
CA GLU A 97 -1.83 4.44 -7.24
C GLU A 97 -2.40 5.69 -6.56
N GLN A 98 -3.28 6.43 -7.24
CA GLN A 98 -3.97 7.58 -6.63
C GLN A 98 -4.81 7.20 -5.41
N PHE A 99 -5.40 5.99 -5.41
CA PHE A 99 -6.16 5.48 -4.28
C PHE A 99 -5.25 5.05 -3.12
N ILE A 100 -4.13 4.37 -3.44
CA ILE A 100 -3.15 3.90 -2.46
C ILE A 100 -2.39 5.08 -1.83
N GLY A 101 -2.12 6.13 -2.60
CA GLY A 101 -1.37 7.30 -2.16
C GLY A 101 0.10 6.99 -1.88
N SER A 102 0.71 7.74 -0.95
CA SER A 102 2.05 7.43 -0.44
C SER A 102 2.08 5.99 0.08
N ALA A 103 3.22 5.33 -0.16
CA ALA A 103 3.37 3.93 0.16
C ALA A 103 4.77 3.61 0.66
N ARG A 104 4.83 2.57 1.47
CA ARG A 104 6.06 1.98 1.94
C ARG A 104 6.37 0.76 1.09
N VAL A 105 7.55 0.77 0.50
CA VAL A 105 7.99 -0.22 -0.48
C VAL A 105 9.14 -1.05 0.08
N SER A 106 9.02 -2.37 -0.01
CA SER A 106 10.12 -3.30 0.29
C SER A 106 10.44 -4.13 -0.95
N ILE A 107 11.73 -4.23 -1.26
CA ILE A 107 12.26 -4.97 -2.42
C ILE A 107 13.30 -5.94 -1.89
N THR A 108 13.02 -7.24 -1.97
CA THR A 108 13.85 -8.28 -1.36
C THR A 108 14.28 -9.31 -2.38
N PRO A 109 15.60 -9.42 -2.69
CA PRO A 109 16.12 -10.55 -3.44
C PRO A 109 15.87 -11.85 -2.68
N THR A 110 15.43 -12.87 -3.38
CA THR A 110 15.12 -14.18 -2.81
C THR A 110 16.15 -15.22 -3.25
N LYS A 111 16.31 -16.30 -2.47
CA LYS A 111 17.34 -17.32 -2.71
C LYS A 111 17.18 -18.05 -4.07
N ASP A 112 15.99 -18.03 -4.65
CA ASP A 112 15.70 -18.66 -5.94
C ASP A 112 15.94 -17.72 -7.15
N GLY A 113 16.53 -16.54 -6.91
CA GLY A 113 16.87 -15.58 -7.95
C GLY A 113 15.72 -14.66 -8.37
N ARG A 114 14.56 -14.71 -7.68
CA ARG A 114 13.48 -13.75 -7.88
C ARG A 114 13.64 -12.54 -6.96
N ILE A 115 12.99 -11.43 -7.29
CA ILE A 115 12.85 -10.25 -6.43
C ILE A 115 11.41 -10.19 -5.93
N LYS A 116 11.22 -10.20 -4.61
CA LYS A 116 9.92 -9.95 -3.98
C LYS A 116 9.71 -8.45 -3.85
N TYR A 117 8.56 -7.98 -4.27
CA TYR A 117 8.06 -6.63 -4.01
C TYR A 117 6.91 -6.70 -3.00
N GLN A 118 6.90 -5.76 -2.06
CA GLN A 118 5.82 -5.55 -1.12
C GLN A 118 5.54 -4.05 -1.02
N ILE A 119 4.27 -3.68 -1.20
CA ILE A 119 3.78 -2.31 -1.10
C ILE A 119 2.72 -2.27 -0.02
N ASP A 120 2.92 -1.42 0.96
CA ASP A 120 1.97 -1.13 2.03
C ASP A 120 1.58 0.35 1.92
N ASN A 121 0.28 0.67 1.84
CA ASN A 121 -0.14 2.07 1.85
C ASN A 121 0.21 2.72 3.21
N THR A 122 0.72 3.94 3.19
CA THR A 122 1.04 4.71 4.42
C THR A 122 0.02 5.78 4.74
N THR A 123 -0.82 6.13 3.76
CA THR A 123 -1.91 7.09 3.95
C THR A 123 -3.22 6.38 4.20
N ASP A 124 -3.93 6.79 5.26
CA ASP A 124 -5.34 6.49 5.38
C ASP A 124 -6.12 7.46 4.49
N ARG A 125 -7.26 7.02 3.93
CA ARG A 125 -8.03 7.90 3.05
C ARG A 125 -8.67 9.10 3.81
N ASN A 126 -8.62 9.10 5.14
CA ASN A 126 -8.96 10.25 5.97
C ASN A 126 -7.89 11.34 5.91
N SER A 127 -6.64 11.00 5.54
CA SER A 127 -5.51 11.92 5.49
C SER A 127 -5.40 12.76 4.23
N GLY A 128 -6.31 12.61 3.26
CA GLY A 128 -6.44 13.50 2.09
C GLY A 128 -5.12 13.85 1.41
N SER A 129 -4.74 13.09 0.37
CA SER A 129 -3.63 13.38 -0.56
C SER A 129 -2.21 13.54 0.02
N LEU A 130 -2.00 13.67 1.32
CA LEU A 130 -0.69 14.04 1.87
C LEU A 130 -0.62 13.59 3.33
N ASP A 131 0.16 12.55 3.58
CA ASP A 131 0.65 12.01 4.86
C ASP A 131 0.60 12.98 6.07
N LYS A 132 -0.61 13.30 6.54
CA LYS A 132 -0.86 14.25 7.63
C LYS A 132 -1.85 13.64 8.59
N GLY A 133 -1.35 12.67 9.36
CA GLY A 133 -1.58 12.51 10.80
C GLY A 133 -3.00 12.68 11.34
N THR A 134 -4.02 12.51 10.50
CA THR A 134 -5.41 12.45 10.93
C THR A 134 -5.57 11.06 11.52
N GLN A 135 -6.16 11.02 12.70
CA GLN A 135 -6.23 9.80 13.49
C GLN A 135 -6.89 8.71 12.64
N SER A 136 -6.17 7.61 12.42
CA SER A 136 -6.75 6.42 11.79
C SER A 136 -8.03 6.07 12.55
N ILE A 137 -9.13 5.97 11.81
CA ILE A 137 -10.41 5.57 12.37
C ILE A 137 -10.45 4.05 12.27
N PRO A 138 -10.14 3.31 13.35
CA PRO A 138 -10.13 1.85 13.29
C PRO A 138 -11.53 1.37 12.93
N ARG A 139 -11.61 0.33 12.09
CA ARG A 139 -12.88 -0.33 11.80
C ARG A 139 -13.22 -1.28 12.92
N ASP A 140 -14.42 -1.17 13.46
CA ASP A 140 -14.94 -2.19 14.35
C ASP A 140 -15.47 -3.36 13.51
N PRO A 141 -15.04 -4.61 13.75
CA PRO A 141 -15.53 -5.76 12.99
C PRO A 141 -17.05 -6.02 13.18
N ASN A 142 -17.67 -5.48 14.22
CA ASN A 142 -19.08 -5.69 14.55
C ASN A 142 -20.00 -4.55 14.09
N TYR A 143 -19.44 -3.41 13.69
CA TYR A 143 -20.22 -2.23 13.31
C TYR A 143 -19.73 -1.65 11.98
N LEU A 144 -20.65 -1.07 11.22
CA LEU A 144 -20.26 -0.29 10.05
C LEU A 144 -19.51 0.96 10.51
N THR A 145 -18.28 1.12 10.03
CA THR A 145 -17.47 2.32 10.27
C THR A 145 -17.24 3.07 8.95
N PRO A 146 -18.21 3.87 8.48
CA PRO A 146 -18.02 4.74 7.31
C PRO A 146 -16.79 5.62 7.47
N ASN A 147 -16.02 5.77 6.39
CA ASN A 147 -14.72 6.43 6.36
C ASN A 147 -13.70 5.83 7.33
N GLY A 148 -13.91 4.59 7.79
CA GLY A 148 -12.91 3.85 8.57
C GLY A 148 -11.69 3.51 7.73
N THR A 149 -10.51 3.57 8.34
CA THR A 149 -9.23 3.29 7.70
C THR A 149 -9.22 1.90 7.07
N ILE A 150 -8.66 1.81 5.86
CA ILE A 150 -8.40 0.56 5.18
C ILE A 150 -6.93 0.47 4.82
N TYR A 151 -6.31 -0.67 5.11
CA TYR A 151 -4.93 -0.98 4.76
C TYR A 151 -4.89 -1.91 3.55
N GLN A 152 -3.98 -1.65 2.62
CA GLN A 152 -3.73 -2.42 1.43
C GLN A 152 -2.27 -2.89 1.44
N ARG A 153 -2.09 -4.19 1.26
CA ARG A 153 -0.81 -4.81 1.02
C ARG A 153 -0.80 -5.46 -0.36
N LEU A 154 0.18 -5.14 -1.19
CA LEU A 154 0.35 -5.72 -2.52
C LEU A 154 1.68 -6.46 -2.54
N ILE A 155 1.66 -7.74 -2.94
CA ILE A 155 2.87 -8.57 -2.99
C ILE A 155 2.99 -9.26 -4.34
N TRP A 156 4.17 -9.20 -4.94
CA TRP A 156 4.50 -10.00 -6.12
C TRP A 156 5.99 -10.34 -6.20
N TRP A 157 6.33 -11.20 -7.15
CA TRP A 157 7.68 -11.61 -7.48
C TRP A 157 7.97 -11.33 -8.95
N GLU A 158 9.15 -10.76 -9.23
CA GLU A 158 9.68 -10.61 -10.58
C GLU A 158 10.95 -11.47 -10.72
N LYS A 159 11.27 -11.86 -11.96
CA LYS A 159 12.59 -12.41 -12.25
C LYS A 159 13.58 -11.25 -12.20
N ASN A 160 14.72 -11.48 -11.56
CA ASN A 160 15.86 -10.57 -11.61
C ASN A 160 16.39 -10.45 -13.05
#